data_AF-A0A810Q4G8-F1
#
_entry.id   AF-A0A810Q4G8-F1
#
_cell.length_a   1.000
_cell.length_b   1.000
_cell.length_c   1.000
_cell.angle_alpha   90.00
_cell.angle_beta   90.00
_cell.angle_gamma   90.00
#
_symmetry.space_group_name_H-M   'P 1'
#
loop_
_entity.id
_entity.type
_entity.pdbx_description
1 polymer ?
#
loop_
_entity_poly.entity_id
_entity_poly.type
_entity_poly.pdbx_seq_one_letter_code
_entity_poly.pdbx_strand_id
1 'polypeptide(L)'
;MMQQLANFIVDHDPMMVLQRTHDTVRYIRWAWNKDHADLIDEDGLRLFLCDEHRGDLTEEQKVFARRCRDEMRSVYEEMCVRLLQHEIMLERGMVPDVSTYRSVFCTEGGDAPWMLDQAG
;
A
#
# COMPACT_ATOMS: atom_id res chain seq x y z
N MET A 1 -6.80 -6.29 15.77
CA MET A 1 -7.75 -5.17 16.00
C MET A 1 -7.42 -3.99 15.11
N MET A 2 -6.18 -3.49 15.11
CA MET A 2 -5.73 -2.40 14.22
C MET A 2 -5.89 -2.72 12.73
N GLN A 3 -5.42 -3.89 12.29
CA GLN A 3 -5.57 -4.37 10.91
C GLN A 3 -7.03 -4.40 10.42
N GLN A 4 -7.98 -4.77 11.29
CA GLN A 4 -9.40 -4.79 10.93
C GLN A 4 -9.97 -3.38 10.75
N LEU A 5 -9.55 -2.42 11.58
CA LEU A 5 -9.98 -1.03 11.48
C LEU A 5 -9.37 -0.34 10.25
N ALA A 6 -8.10 -0.59 9.95
CA ALA A 6 -7.45 -0.08 8.75
C ALA A 6 -8.08 -0.65 7.48
N ASN A 7 -8.30 -1.97 7.43
CA ASN A 7 -9.05 -2.58 6.33
C ASN A 7 -10.44 -1.97 6.21
N PHE A 8 -11.16 -1.77 7.31
CA PHE A 8 -12.47 -1.12 7.28
C PHE A 8 -12.41 0.29 6.65
N ILE A 9 -11.50 1.16 7.10
CA ILE A 9 -11.37 2.52 6.57
C ILE A 9 -11.02 2.51 5.08
N VAL A 10 -10.05 1.69 4.67
CA VAL A 10 -9.62 1.61 3.28
C VAL A 10 -10.69 0.98 2.39
N ASP A 11 -11.35 -0.09 2.86
CA ASP A 11 -12.31 -0.87 2.08
C ASP A 11 -13.65 -0.14 1.88
N HIS A 12 -13.96 0.87 2.71
CA HIS A 12 -15.19 1.66 2.60
C HIS A 12 -15.02 2.94 1.79
N ASP A 13 -13.80 3.32 1.42
CA ASP A 13 -13.52 4.37 0.44
C ASP A 13 -13.16 3.73 -0.92
N PRO A 14 -14.05 3.78 -1.92
CA PRO A 14 -13.80 3.20 -3.23
C PRO A 14 -12.50 3.70 -3.89
N MET A 15 -12.08 4.94 -3.62
CA MET A 15 -10.85 5.49 -4.18
C MET A 15 -9.62 4.90 -3.52
N MET A 16 -9.68 4.67 -2.20
CA MET A 16 -8.59 4.03 -1.46
C MET A 16 -8.43 2.56 -1.83
N VAL A 17 -9.54 1.84 -2.10
CA VAL A 17 -9.48 0.46 -2.60
C VAL A 17 -8.80 0.38 -3.96
N LEU A 18 -9.18 1.28 -4.89
CA LEU A 18 -8.60 1.35 -6.23
C LEU A 18 -7.10 1.67 -6.14
N GLN A 19 -6.72 2.67 -5.35
CA GLN A 19 -5.33 3.05 -5.15
C GLN A 19 -4.51 1.92 -4.54
N ARG A 20 -5.00 1.28 -3.47
CA ARG A 20 -4.31 0.13 -2.83
C ARG A 20 -4.08 -1.01 -3.82
N THR A 21 -5.09 -1.34 -4.62
CA THR A 21 -4.99 -2.40 -5.61
C THR A 21 -3.95 -2.05 -6.68
N HIS A 22 -4.01 -0.83 -7.21
CA HIS A 22 -3.07 -0.33 -8.20
C HIS A 22 -1.62 -0.31 -7.69
N ASP A 23 -1.39 0.22 -6.50
CA ASP A 23 -0.06 0.28 -5.88
C ASP A 23 0.48 -1.12 -5.58
N THR A 24 -0.39 -2.04 -5.15
CA THR A 24 -0.01 -3.43 -4.89
C THR A 24 0.42 -4.13 -6.18
N VAL A 25 -0.29 -3.93 -7.30
CA VAL A 25 0.12 -4.45 -8.61
C VAL A 25 1.49 -3.90 -9.01
N ARG A 26 1.69 -2.58 -8.88
CA ARG A 26 2.96 -1.91 -9.21
C ARG A 26 4.11 -2.45 -8.35
N TYR A 27 3.90 -2.57 -7.04
CA TYR A 27 4.89 -3.08 -6.10
C TYR A 27 5.27 -4.53 -6.40
N ILE A 28 4.29 -5.41 -6.62
CA ILE A 28 4.53 -6.82 -6.94
C ILE A 28 5.38 -6.94 -8.21
N ARG A 29 5.01 -6.23 -9.27
CA ARG A 29 5.76 -6.29 -10.54
C ARG A 29 7.18 -5.75 -10.38
N TRP A 30 7.35 -4.61 -9.71
CA TRP A 30 8.68 -4.07 -9.43
C TRP A 30 9.54 -5.04 -8.61
N ALA A 31 8.97 -5.63 -7.55
CA ALA A 31 9.69 -6.55 -6.68
C ALA A 31 10.04 -7.85 -7.39
N TRP A 32 9.12 -8.39 -8.19
CA TRP A 32 9.32 -9.61 -8.96
C TRP A 32 10.42 -9.45 -10.00
N ASN A 33 10.38 -8.37 -10.79
CA ASN A 33 11.29 -8.10 -11.90
C ASN A 33 12.76 -7.88 -11.47
N LYS A 34 13.05 -7.76 -10.18
CA LYS A 34 14.43 -7.67 -9.68
C LYS A 34 15.19 -8.97 -9.82
N ASP A 35 14.49 -10.08 -9.57
CA ASP A 35 15.11 -11.40 -9.42
C ASP A 35 14.63 -12.39 -10.49
N HIS A 36 13.64 -12.01 -11.31
CA HIS A 36 13.01 -12.87 -12.30
C HIS A 36 13.01 -12.24 -13.70
N ALA A 37 13.33 -13.06 -14.71
CA ALA A 37 13.33 -12.65 -16.11
C ALA A 37 11.97 -12.87 -16.79
N ASP A 38 11.17 -13.81 -16.28
CA ASP A 38 9.79 -14.01 -16.69
C ASP A 38 8.90 -12.95 -16.03
N LEU A 39 8.26 -12.11 -16.83
CA LEU A 39 7.42 -11.04 -16.30
C LEU A 39 6.08 -11.60 -15.82
N ILE A 40 5.58 -11.07 -14.69
CA ILE A 40 4.20 -11.31 -14.28
C ILE A 40 3.25 -10.55 -15.21
N ASP A 41 2.26 -11.27 -15.74
CA ASP A 41 1.14 -10.68 -16.48
C ASP A 41 0.33 -9.75 -15.57
N GLU A 42 0.19 -8.50 -16.00
CA GLU A 42 -0.41 -7.44 -15.18
C GLU A 42 -1.91 -7.64 -15.00
N ASP A 43 -2.60 -8.06 -16.05
CA ASP A 43 -4.05 -8.26 -16.01
C ASP A 43 -4.42 -9.53 -15.25
N GLY A 44 -3.64 -10.61 -15.43
CA GLY A 44 -3.70 -11.81 -14.60
C GLY A 44 -3.47 -11.50 -13.12
N LEU A 45 -2.50 -10.64 -12.80
CA LEU A 45 -2.24 -10.20 -11.43
C LEU A 45 -3.38 -9.36 -10.84
N ARG A 46 -3.94 -8.42 -11.61
CA ARG A 46 -5.12 -7.64 -11.19
C ARG A 46 -6.29 -8.55 -10.84
N LEU A 47 -6.58 -9.51 -11.72
CA LEU A 47 -7.66 -10.48 -11.50
C LEU A 47 -7.41 -11.31 -10.24
N PHE A 48 -6.18 -11.81 -10.05
CA PHE A 48 -5.79 -12.58 -8.87
C PHE A 48 -5.94 -11.80 -7.57
N LEU A 49 -5.62 -10.50 -7.56
CA LEU A 49 -5.76 -9.66 -6.37
C LEU A 49 -7.22 -9.36 -6.02
N CYS A 50 -8.13 -9.33 -7.02
CA CYS A 50 -9.57 -9.22 -6.80
C CYS A 50 -10.19 -10.56 -6.35
N ASP A 51 -9.75 -11.68 -6.94
CA ASP A 51 -10.23 -13.03 -6.68
C ASP A 51 -9.09 -14.03 -6.90
N GLU A 52 -8.66 -14.72 -5.83
CA GLU A 52 -7.50 -15.62 -5.87
C GLU A 52 -7.67 -16.82 -6.81
N HIS A 53 -8.90 -17.10 -7.26
CA HIS A 53 -9.21 -18.15 -8.22
C HIS A 53 -9.14 -17.68 -9.68
N ARG A 54 -8.81 -16.41 -9.91
CA ARG A 54 -8.75 -15.78 -11.23
C ARG A 54 -7.33 -15.34 -11.56
N GLY A 55 -7.08 -15.13 -12.85
CA GLY A 55 -5.75 -14.81 -13.37
C GLY A 55 -4.92 -16.05 -13.68
N ASP A 56 -4.18 -16.00 -14.77
CA ASP A 56 -3.31 -17.10 -15.22
C ASP A 56 -1.89 -16.91 -14.66
N LEU A 57 -1.77 -17.02 -13.33
CA LEU A 57 -0.49 -16.94 -12.63
C LEU A 57 0.03 -18.34 -12.30
N THR A 58 1.36 -18.50 -12.36
CA THR A 58 2.00 -19.71 -11.83
C THR A 58 1.85 -19.79 -10.31
N GLU A 59 1.98 -20.98 -9.73
CA GLU A 59 1.89 -21.13 -8.26
C GLU A 59 2.97 -20.33 -7.52
N GLU A 60 4.16 -20.20 -8.11
CA GLU A 60 5.23 -19.35 -7.57
C GLU A 60 4.83 -17.88 -7.55
N GLN A 61 4.30 -17.37 -8.66
CA GLN A 61 3.80 -16.00 -8.77
C GLN A 61 2.66 -15.74 -7.79
N LYS A 62 1.76 -16.71 -7.57
CA LYS A 62 0.68 -16.60 -6.57
C LYS A 62 1.22 -16.51 -5.15
N VAL A 63 2.19 -17.35 -4.78
CA VAL A 63 2.82 -17.31 -3.45
C VAL A 63 3.51 -15.98 -3.23
N PHE A 64 4.26 -15.49 -4.22
CA PHE A 64 4.92 -14.19 -4.17
C PHE A 64 3.91 -13.05 -4.03
N ALA A 65 2.86 -13.04 -4.87
CA ALA A 65 1.82 -12.01 -4.86
C ALA A 65 1.07 -11.96 -3.51
N ARG A 66 0.79 -13.10 -2.87
CA ARG A 66 0.17 -13.14 -1.53
C ARG A 66 1.04 -12.45 -0.49
N ARG A 67 2.34 -12.78 -0.45
CA ARG A 67 3.28 -12.17 0.50
C ARG A 67 3.34 -10.66 0.32
N CYS A 68 3.54 -10.19 -0.91
CA CYS A 68 3.63 -8.77 -1.21
C CYS A 68 2.31 -8.02 -0.99
N ARG A 69 1.16 -8.67 -1.22
CA ARG A 69 -0.16 -8.12 -0.85
C ARG A 69 -0.28 -7.91 0.66
N ASP A 70 0.17 -8.86 1.47
CA ASP A 70 0.13 -8.75 2.94
C ASP A 70 1.10 -7.67 3.45
N GLU A 71 2.26 -7.51 2.83
CA GLU A 71 3.20 -6.41 3.07
C GLU A 71 2.54 -5.05 2.76
N MET A 72 1.93 -4.91 1.59
CA MET A 72 1.21 -3.68 1.19
C MET A 72 0.02 -3.38 2.10
N ARG A 73 -0.70 -4.41 2.57
CA ARG A 73 -1.77 -4.22 3.56
C ARG A 73 -1.23 -3.63 4.87
N SER A 74 -0.06 -4.08 5.32
CA SER A 74 0.58 -3.58 6.54
C SER A 74 1.02 -2.12 6.38
N VAL A 75 1.52 -1.75 5.20
CA VAL A 75 1.85 -0.38 4.83
C VAL A 75 0.62 0.54 4.86
N TYR A 76 -0.49 0.10 4.28
CA TYR A 76 -1.74 0.87 4.28
C TYR A 76 -2.33 0.99 5.69
N GLU A 77 -2.15 -0.02 6.54
CA GLU A 77 -2.49 0.05 7.97
C GLU A 77 -1.68 1.14 8.68
N GLU A 78 -0.36 1.18 8.48
CA GLU A 78 0.48 2.23 9.04
C GLU A 78 0.08 3.62 8.54
N MET A 79 -0.21 3.77 7.24
CA MET A 79 -0.68 5.02 6.65
C MET A 79 -1.98 5.50 7.32
N CYS A 80 -2.96 4.61 7.52
CA CYS A 80 -4.21 4.96 8.18
C CYS A 80 -3.99 5.46 9.62
N VAL A 81 -3.11 4.78 10.37
CA VAL A 81 -2.77 5.18 11.74
C VAL A 81 -2.09 6.55 11.77
N ARG A 82 -1.15 6.80 10.86
CA ARG A 82 -0.47 8.10 10.75
C ARG A 82 -1.44 9.23 10.38
N LEU A 83 -2.36 9.00 9.45
CA LEU A 83 -3.39 9.98 9.07
C LEU A 83 -4.33 10.32 10.25
N LEU A 84 -4.81 9.30 10.97
CA LEU A 84 -5.65 9.50 12.16
C LEU A 84 -4.89 10.23 13.27
N GLN A 85 -3.64 9.84 13.52
CA GLN A 85 -2.80 10.49 14.52
C GLN A 85 -2.57 11.97 14.18
N HIS A 86 -2.22 12.27 12.92
CA HIS A 86 -2.04 13.63 12.42
C HIS A 86 -3.29 14.49 12.69
N GLU A 87 -4.47 14.00 12.34
CA GLU A 87 -5.72 14.73 12.51
C GLU A 87 -5.99 15.06 13.99
N ILE A 88 -5.85 14.06 14.87
CA ILE A 88 -6.04 14.24 16.32
C ILE A 88 -5.05 15.28 16.89
N MET A 89 -3.81 15.30 16.40
CA MET A 89 -2.79 16.23 16.87
C MET A 89 -3.07 17.67 16.43
N LEU A 90 -3.62 17.86 15.22
CA LEU A 90 -4.08 19.17 14.75
C LEU A 90 -5.28 19.66 15.56
N GLU A 91 -6.31 18.83 15.73
CA GLU A 91 -7.52 19.18 16.49
C GLU A 91 -7.21 19.59 17.94
N ARG A 92 -6.19 18.96 18.55
CA ARG A 92 -5.74 19.26 19.91
C ARG A 92 -4.74 20.42 20.01
N GLY A 93 -4.34 21.02 18.88
CA GLY A 93 -3.32 22.08 18.86
C GLY A 93 -1.93 21.63 19.32
N MET A 94 -1.65 20.31 19.26
CA MET A 94 -0.34 19.76 19.61
C MET A 94 0.72 20.02 18.53
N VAL A 95 0.26 20.15 17.27
CA VAL A 95 1.06 20.60 16.14
C VAL A 95 0.30 21.72 15.41
N PRO A 96 0.99 22.76 14.92
CA PRO A 96 0.33 23.90 14.28
C PRO A 96 -0.14 23.62 12.86
N ASP A 97 0.51 22.68 12.15
CA ASP A 97 0.23 22.35 10.76
C ASP A 97 0.84 21.00 10.34
N VAL A 98 0.48 20.55 9.14
CA VAL A 98 0.96 19.29 8.54
C VAL A 98 2.48 19.27 8.31
N SER A 99 3.10 20.42 8.04
CA SER A 99 4.54 20.49 7.79
C SER A 99 5.32 20.24 9.07
N THR A 100 4.84 20.79 10.20
CA THR A 100 5.40 20.54 11.53
C THR A 100 5.19 19.09 11.96
N TYR A 101 4.00 18.52 11.74
CA TYR A 101 3.76 17.10 12.00
C TYR A 101 4.74 16.22 11.21
N ARG A 102 4.90 16.47 9.90
CA ARG A 102 5.81 15.71 9.05
C ARG A 102 7.26 15.83 9.52
N SER A 103 7.74 17.05 9.80
CA SER A 103 9.12 17.29 10.24
C SER A 103 9.48 16.58 11.55
N VAL A 104 8.51 16.38 12.45
CA VAL A 104 8.77 15.80 13.78
C VAL A 104 8.52 14.28 13.80
N PHE A 105 7.48 13.80 13.10
CA PHE A 105 6.99 12.44 13.22
C PHE A 105 7.16 11.58 11.96
N CYS A 106 7.35 12.20 10.79
CA CYS A 106 7.63 11.48 9.54
C CYS A 106 9.13 11.57 9.25
N THR A 107 9.89 10.55 9.64
CA THR A 107 11.30 10.45 9.25
C THR A 107 11.42 10.44 7.71
N GLU A 108 12.16 11.40 7.15
CA GLU A 108 12.60 11.38 5.75
C GLU A 108 13.51 10.16 5.51
N GLY A 109 12.94 9.01 5.17
CA GLY A 109 13.73 7.81 4.85
C GLY A 109 13.20 6.49 5.40
N GLY A 110 11.92 6.20 5.22
CA GLY A 110 11.56 4.82 4.95
C GLY A 110 11.65 4.65 3.44
N ASP A 111 12.52 3.77 2.94
CA ASP A 111 12.59 3.33 1.54
C ASP A 111 11.28 2.63 1.15
N ALA A 112 10.16 3.35 1.15
CA ALA A 112 8.90 2.97 0.57
C ALA A 112 8.97 3.41 -0.90
N PRO A 113 9.34 2.52 -1.84
CA PRO A 113 9.71 2.91 -3.21
C PRO A 113 8.54 3.53 -3.99
N TRP A 114 7.32 3.45 -3.46
CA TRP A 114 6.07 3.89 -4.06
C TRP A 114 5.60 5.27 -3.54
N MET A 115 6.29 5.89 -2.56
CA MET A 115 6.02 7.30 -2.19
C MET A 115 6.67 8.31 -3.14
N LEU A 116 7.43 7.86 -4.14
CA LEU A 116 8.03 8.69 -5.18
C LEU A 116 7.21 8.62 -6.48
N ASP A 117 6.00 9.16 -6.46
CA ASP A 117 5.39 9.76 -7.66
C ASP A 117 5.25 11.26 -7.37
N GLN A 118 6.40 11.96 -7.35
CA GLN A 118 6.41 13.39 -7.66
C GLN A 118 6.32 13.52 -9.18
N ALA A 119 5.22 14.12 -9.62
CA ALA A 119 4.94 14.66 -10.94
C ALA A 119 6.11 14.67 -11.95
N GLY A 120 5.89 13.98 -13.07
CA GLY A 120 6.57 14.15 -14.34
C GLY A 120 5.60 13.85 -15.47
#